data_AF-A0AB73HWN5-F1
#
_entry.id   AF-A0AB73HWN5-F1
#
_cell.length_a   1.000
_cell.length_b   1.000
_cell.length_c   1.000
_cell.angle_alpha   90.00
_cell.angle_beta   90.00
_cell.angle_gamma   90.00
#
_symmetry.space_group_name_H-M   'P 1'
#
loop_
_entity.id
_entity.type
_entity.pdbx_description
1 polymer ?
#
loop_
_entity_poly.entity_id
_entity_poly.type
_entity_poly.pdbx_seq_one_letter_code
_entity_poly.pdbx_strand_id
1 'polypeptide(L)'
;MKEVLGLLLMLAGLSAQAAEEKVYLLASAGVNDTTLAHSIFLHEPDITDLESCREAVRQAQRDGDWMKYHHILRKDKVRGFSVQMQYLCVTSAQDIEPWFDRAHYNHAYLIRVDEQARLSVQAMESMAVCMGRYRVLPADVQARSHCAKGSQQVR
;
A
#
# COMPACT_ATOMS: atom_id res chain seq x y z
N MET A 1 23.87 31.76 43.63
CA MET A 1 23.80 31.39 42.20
C MET A 1 23.91 29.87 42.08
N LYS A 2 22.85 29.14 42.43
CA LYS A 2 22.88 27.66 42.55
C LYS A 2 21.56 27.04 42.07
N GLU A 3 20.94 27.65 41.07
CA GLU A 3 19.57 27.33 40.64
C GLU A 3 19.43 27.16 39.11
N VAL A 4 20.51 27.31 38.32
CA VAL A 4 20.41 27.36 36.85
C VAL A 4 20.83 26.04 36.17
N LEU A 5 21.23 25.02 36.93
CA LEU A 5 21.76 23.77 36.36
C LEU A 5 20.73 22.63 36.22
N GLY A 6 19.46 22.85 36.58
CA GLY A 6 18.44 21.80 36.63
C GLY A 6 17.54 21.66 35.38
N LEU A 7 17.53 22.63 34.47
CA LEU A 7 16.48 22.74 33.44
C LEU A 7 16.89 22.30 32.02
N LEU A 8 18.14 21.84 31.82
CA LEU A 8 18.66 21.47 30.50
C LEU A 8 18.60 19.96 30.19
N LEU A 9 18.14 19.12 31.13
CA LEU A 9 18.13 17.66 30.98
C LEU A 9 16.79 17.05 30.53
N MET A 10 15.72 17.84 30.35
CA MET A 10 14.40 17.29 29.97
C MET A 10 14.08 17.31 28.47
N LEU A 11 15.00 17.77 27.60
CA LEU A 11 14.76 17.87 26.16
C LEU A 11 15.32 16.69 25.34
N ALA A 12 15.92 15.68 25.97
CA ALA A 12 16.58 14.56 25.28
C ALA A 12 15.69 13.33 25.01
N GLY A 13 14.38 13.39 25.29
CA GLY A 13 13.51 12.20 25.35
C GLY A 13 12.51 11.99 24.21
N LEU A 14 12.37 12.91 23.25
CA LEU A 14 11.49 12.72 22.10
C LEU A 14 12.27 12.08 20.95
N SER A 15 12.70 10.84 21.15
CA SER A 15 12.97 9.93 20.03
C SER A 15 11.64 9.70 19.34
N ALA A 16 11.30 10.55 18.37
CA ALA A 16 10.27 10.22 17.38
C ALA A 16 10.71 8.88 16.78
N GLN A 17 10.08 7.79 17.22
CA GLN A 17 10.27 6.50 16.61
C GLN A 17 9.73 6.65 15.20
N ALA A 18 10.62 6.85 14.24
CA ALA A 18 10.28 6.73 12.85
C ALA A 18 9.69 5.31 12.71
N ALA A 19 8.41 5.22 12.35
CA ALA A 19 7.77 3.94 12.14
C ALA A 19 8.60 3.14 11.14
N GLU A 20 8.91 1.89 11.50
CA GLU A 20 9.78 1.03 10.70
C GLU A 20 9.19 0.87 9.31
N GLU A 21 9.99 1.19 8.29
CA GLU A 21 9.57 1.10 6.90
C GLU A 21 9.56 -0.39 6.50
N LYS A 22 8.38 -0.92 6.16
CA LYS A 22 8.20 -2.31 5.77
C LYS A 22 8.03 -2.43 4.27
N VAL A 23 8.42 -3.57 3.71
CA VAL A 23 8.16 -3.91 2.32
C VAL A 23 6.76 -4.50 2.18
N TYR A 24 6.03 -4.00 1.19
CA TYR A 24 4.72 -4.48 0.78
C TYR A 24 4.72 -4.82 -0.71
N LEU A 25 3.95 -5.83 -1.08
CA LEU A 25 3.45 -6.01 -2.43
C LEU A 25 2.08 -5.33 -2.54
N LEU A 26 2.01 -4.23 -3.26
CA LEU A 26 0.76 -3.62 -3.66
C LEU A 26 0.22 -4.38 -4.89
N ALA A 27 -0.89 -5.09 -4.71
CA ALA A 27 -1.60 -5.74 -5.80
C ALA A 27 -2.90 -4.99 -6.09
N SER A 28 -3.03 -4.48 -7.31
CA SER A 28 -4.20 -3.72 -7.78
C SER A 28 -4.88 -4.44 -8.93
N ALA A 29 -6.20 -4.60 -8.83
CA ALA A 29 -7.06 -5.23 -9.82
C ALA A 29 -8.04 -4.18 -10.36
N GLY A 30 -7.86 -3.72 -11.59
CA GLY A 30 -8.79 -2.81 -12.28
C GLY A 30 -9.73 -3.58 -13.20
N VAL A 31 -11.03 -3.24 -13.19
CA VAL A 31 -11.95 -3.71 -14.23
C VAL A 31 -11.85 -2.76 -15.43
N ASN A 32 -11.55 -3.31 -16.61
CA ASN A 32 -11.41 -2.53 -17.84
C ASN A 32 -12.62 -1.61 -18.06
N ASP A 33 -12.37 -0.42 -18.57
CA ASP A 33 -13.39 0.61 -18.88
C ASP A 33 -14.21 1.11 -17.67
N THR A 34 -13.74 0.87 -16.44
CA THR A 34 -14.36 1.39 -15.21
C THR A 34 -13.35 2.12 -14.33
N THR A 35 -13.86 2.95 -13.41
CA THR A 35 -13.05 3.52 -12.32
C THR A 35 -12.97 2.58 -11.10
N LEU A 36 -13.44 1.34 -11.24
CA LEU A 36 -13.43 0.37 -10.15
C LEU A 36 -12.10 -0.37 -10.15
N ALA A 37 -11.26 0.00 -9.18
CA ALA A 37 -10.07 -0.75 -8.84
C ALA A 37 -10.20 -1.29 -7.40
N HIS A 38 -9.74 -2.51 -7.21
CA HIS A 38 -9.52 -3.11 -5.90
C HIS A 38 -8.02 -3.17 -5.62
N SER A 39 -7.61 -2.99 -4.36
CA SER A 39 -6.20 -3.07 -3.99
C SER A 39 -6.01 -3.76 -2.64
N ILE A 40 -4.91 -4.49 -2.52
CA ILE A 40 -4.48 -5.16 -1.30
C ILE A 40 -2.98 -4.93 -1.11
N PHE A 41 -2.55 -5.00 0.14
CA PHE A 41 -1.19 -4.68 0.57
C PHE A 41 -0.61 -5.90 1.29
N LEU A 42 0.32 -6.60 0.67
CA LEU A 42 0.79 -7.89 1.18
C LEU A 42 2.13 -7.66 1.86
N HIS A 43 2.22 -8.01 3.13
CA HIS A 43 3.47 -7.98 3.86
C HIS A 43 3.90 -9.39 4.22
N GLU A 44 5.16 -9.69 4.00
CA GLU A 44 5.80 -10.95 4.34
C GLU A 44 7.05 -10.64 5.17
N PRO A 45 7.15 -11.10 6.42
CA PRO A 45 8.29 -10.77 7.30
C PRO A 45 9.65 -11.15 6.71
N ASP A 46 9.69 -12.21 5.89
CA ASP A 46 10.92 -12.73 5.28
C ASP A 46 11.33 -11.94 4.02
N ILE A 47 10.52 -10.99 3.55
CA ILE A 47 10.82 -10.11 2.42
C ILE A 47 11.10 -8.71 2.97
N THR A 48 12.37 -8.42 3.21
CA THR A 48 12.80 -7.19 3.90
C THR A 48 13.27 -6.08 2.96
N ASP A 49 13.42 -6.37 1.66
CA ASP A 49 13.87 -5.41 0.66
C ASP A 49 13.08 -5.50 -0.67
N LEU A 50 13.13 -4.41 -1.44
CA LEU A 50 12.41 -4.29 -2.71
C LEU A 50 12.93 -5.24 -3.80
N GLU A 51 14.20 -5.62 -3.78
CA GLU A 51 14.78 -6.53 -4.76
C GLU A 51 14.28 -7.96 -4.54
N SER A 52 14.30 -8.42 -3.28
CA SER A 52 13.72 -9.68 -2.84
C SER A 52 12.22 -9.76 -3.17
N CYS A 53 11.48 -8.67 -2.97
CA CYS A 53 10.08 -8.59 -3.41
C CYS A 53 9.94 -8.77 -4.92
N ARG A 54 10.75 -8.07 -5.72
CA ARG A 54 10.70 -8.12 -7.19
C ARG A 54 11.07 -9.51 -7.70
N GLU A 55 12.04 -10.18 -7.11
CA GLU A 55 12.36 -11.57 -7.45
C GLU A 55 11.20 -12.51 -7.09
N ALA A 56 10.59 -12.35 -5.91
CA ALA A 56 9.44 -13.16 -5.52
C ALA A 56 8.27 -13.00 -6.51
N VAL A 57 7.97 -11.77 -6.94
CA VAL A 57 6.94 -11.50 -7.97
C VAL A 57 7.32 -12.12 -9.31
N ARG A 58 8.58 -11.95 -9.75
CA ARG A 58 9.06 -12.51 -11.02
C ARG A 58 8.98 -14.03 -11.03
N GLN A 59 9.42 -14.70 -9.96
CA GLN A 59 9.33 -16.15 -9.82
C GLN A 59 7.87 -16.60 -9.89
N ALA A 60 6.99 -15.94 -9.15
CA ALA A 60 5.59 -16.34 -9.11
C ALA A 60 4.84 -16.12 -10.43
N GLN A 61 5.18 -15.08 -11.17
CA GLN A 61 4.65 -14.87 -12.52
C GLN A 61 5.15 -15.92 -13.52
N ARG A 62 6.40 -16.38 -13.40
CA ARG A 62 6.97 -17.44 -14.24
C ARG A 62 6.33 -18.79 -13.95
N ASP A 63 6.22 -19.16 -12.67
CA ASP A 63 5.79 -20.49 -12.25
C ASP A 63 4.26 -20.60 -12.15
N GLY A 64 3.57 -19.46 -12.08
CA GLY A 64 2.15 -19.40 -11.76
C GLY A 64 1.84 -19.67 -10.29
N ASP A 65 2.85 -19.70 -9.43
CA ASP A 65 2.76 -20.06 -8.02
C ASP A 65 3.33 -18.96 -7.11
N TRP A 66 2.54 -18.53 -6.14
CA TRP A 66 2.85 -17.35 -5.32
C TRP A 66 3.30 -17.69 -3.90
N MET A 67 3.95 -18.85 -3.69
CA MET A 67 4.33 -19.39 -2.37
C MET A 67 4.95 -18.41 -1.37
N LYS A 68 5.74 -17.42 -1.83
CA LYS A 68 6.40 -16.45 -0.95
C LYS A 68 5.46 -15.40 -0.37
N TYR A 69 4.35 -15.13 -1.05
CA TYR A 69 3.28 -14.30 -0.53
C TYR A 69 2.13 -15.22 -0.20
N HIS A 70 1.77 -15.35 1.07
CA HIS A 70 0.78 -16.29 1.57
C HIS A 70 -0.62 -16.11 0.96
N HIS A 71 -0.81 -15.13 0.07
CA HIS A 71 -2.02 -14.92 -0.66
C HIS A 71 -1.82 -14.18 -1.97
N ILE A 72 -2.07 -14.77 -3.13
CA ILE A 72 -2.19 -13.97 -4.36
C ILE A 72 -3.38 -14.39 -5.22
N LEU A 73 -3.87 -13.36 -5.92
CA LEU A 73 -5.11 -13.23 -6.66
C LEU A 73 -5.68 -14.52 -7.25
N ARG A 74 -6.87 -14.83 -6.75
CA ARG A 74 -7.77 -15.85 -7.27
C ARG A 74 -8.39 -15.39 -8.60
N LYS A 75 -7.67 -15.58 -9.71
CA LYS A 75 -8.18 -15.30 -11.09
C LYS A 75 -9.53 -15.98 -11.37
N ASP A 76 -9.82 -17.09 -10.70
CA ASP A 76 -11.09 -17.81 -10.77
C ASP A 76 -12.29 -17.04 -10.18
N LYS A 77 -12.05 -15.99 -9.39
CA LYS A 77 -13.08 -15.14 -8.76
C LYS A 77 -13.46 -13.92 -9.58
N VAL A 78 -12.76 -13.64 -10.69
CA VAL A 78 -13.03 -12.50 -11.59
C VAL A 78 -13.67 -12.93 -12.92
N ARG A 79 -14.28 -14.12 -12.98
CA ARG A 79 -14.92 -14.64 -14.21
C ARG A 79 -15.99 -13.68 -14.73
N GLY A 80 -15.97 -13.43 -16.04
CA GLY A 80 -16.94 -12.57 -16.73
C GLY A 80 -16.50 -11.12 -16.92
N PHE A 81 -15.36 -10.71 -16.33
CA PHE A 81 -14.76 -9.40 -16.51
C PHE A 81 -13.33 -9.51 -17.02
N SER A 82 -12.93 -8.58 -17.90
CA SER A 82 -11.52 -8.39 -18.21
C SER A 82 -10.90 -7.55 -17.10
N VAL A 83 -10.02 -8.16 -16.31
CA VAL A 83 -9.34 -7.52 -15.18
C VAL A 83 -7.87 -7.36 -15.51
N GLN A 84 -7.36 -6.13 -15.38
CA GLN A 84 -5.94 -5.85 -15.45
C GLN A 84 -5.33 -5.88 -14.05
N MET A 85 -4.33 -6.74 -13.87
CA MET A 85 -3.59 -6.89 -12.63
C MET A 85 -2.29 -6.12 -12.68
N GLN A 86 -2.04 -5.32 -11.66
CA GLN A 86 -0.78 -4.63 -11.44
C GLN A 86 -0.19 -5.06 -10.09
N TYR A 87 1.12 -5.33 -10.10
CA TYR A 87 1.87 -5.71 -8.91
C TYR A 87 3.05 -4.75 -8.77
N LEU A 88 3.14 -4.07 -7.64
CA LEU A 88 4.21 -3.12 -7.33
C LEU A 88 4.84 -3.47 -5.99
N CYS A 89 6.16 -3.63 -5.99
CA CYS A 89 6.94 -3.70 -4.75
C CYS A 89 7.16 -2.29 -4.23
N VAL A 90 6.72 -2.04 -2.99
CA VAL A 90 6.73 -0.71 -2.37
C VAL A 90 7.21 -0.80 -0.92
N THR A 91 7.64 0.32 -0.35
CA THR A 91 7.89 0.46 1.09
C THR A 91 6.82 1.33 1.72
N SER A 92 6.45 1.09 2.98
CA SER A 92 5.60 2.01 3.73
C SER A 92 5.91 1.95 5.22
N ALA A 93 5.80 3.10 5.88
CA ALA A 93 5.81 3.21 7.33
C ALA A 93 4.39 3.22 7.94
N GLN A 94 3.35 3.14 7.11
CA GLN A 94 1.95 3.14 7.56
C GLN A 94 1.58 1.80 8.20
N ASP A 95 0.71 1.87 9.22
CA ASP A 95 0.20 0.66 9.86
C ASP A 95 -0.94 0.10 9.00
N ILE A 96 -0.64 -0.98 8.28
CA ILE A 96 -1.59 -1.66 7.39
C ILE A 96 -1.96 -2.99 8.01
N GLU A 97 -3.26 -3.19 8.25
CA GLU A 97 -3.77 -4.45 8.80
C GLU A 97 -3.39 -5.65 7.93
N PRO A 98 -3.18 -6.84 8.50
CA PRO A 98 -2.94 -8.04 7.72
C PRO A 98 -4.09 -8.32 6.74
N TRP A 99 -3.76 -8.91 5.60
CA TRP A 99 -4.76 -9.30 4.62
C TRP A 99 -5.45 -10.61 5.00
N PHE A 100 -6.76 -10.70 4.72
CA PHE A 100 -7.57 -11.91 4.89
C PHE A 100 -8.42 -12.16 3.64
N ASP A 101 -8.51 -13.42 3.21
CA ASP A 101 -9.13 -13.84 1.95
C ASP A 101 -10.62 -13.52 1.81
N ARG A 102 -11.33 -13.46 2.93
CA ARG A 102 -12.77 -13.18 3.01
C ARG A 102 -13.09 -11.71 3.33
N ALA A 103 -12.07 -10.86 3.47
CA ALA A 103 -12.29 -9.46 3.78
C ALA A 103 -12.98 -8.74 2.59
N HIS A 104 -13.96 -7.90 2.92
CA HIS A 104 -14.68 -7.11 1.93
C HIS A 104 -13.86 -5.87 1.53
N TYR A 105 -13.88 -5.53 0.24
CA TYR A 105 -13.24 -4.33 -0.30
C TYR A 105 -14.12 -3.10 -0.07
N ASN A 106 -14.13 -2.59 1.17
CA ASN A 106 -15.05 -1.54 1.60
C ASN A 106 -14.36 -0.20 1.89
N HIS A 107 -13.03 -0.17 2.00
CA HIS A 107 -12.30 1.04 2.35
C HIS A 107 -11.89 1.79 1.09
N ALA A 108 -12.35 3.04 0.90
CA ALA A 108 -11.92 3.84 -0.25
C ALA A 108 -10.58 4.52 0.06
N TYR A 109 -9.64 4.42 -0.88
CA TYR A 109 -8.30 4.97 -0.74
C TYR A 109 -7.87 5.75 -1.98
N LEU A 110 -7.14 6.85 -1.75
CA LEU A 110 -6.20 7.41 -2.72
C LEU A 110 -4.84 6.81 -2.42
N ILE A 111 -4.35 5.99 -3.34
CA ILE A 111 -3.08 5.28 -3.24
C ILE A 111 -2.08 6.03 -4.11
N ARG A 112 -0.89 6.31 -3.57
CA ARG A 112 0.23 6.94 -4.27
C ARG A 112 1.49 6.13 -4.05
N VAL A 113 2.27 5.94 -5.11
CA VAL A 113 3.62 5.37 -5.05
C VAL A 113 4.60 6.38 -5.62
N ASP A 114 5.52 6.89 -4.80
CA ASP A 114 6.49 7.88 -5.27
C ASP A 114 7.63 7.26 -6.10
N GLU A 115 8.56 8.09 -6.58
CA GLU A 115 9.69 7.65 -7.41
C GLU A 115 10.67 6.75 -6.66
N GLN A 116 10.65 6.76 -5.33
CA GLN A 116 11.45 5.90 -4.47
C GLN A 116 10.69 4.63 -4.06
N ALA A 117 9.56 4.35 -4.71
CA ALA A 117 8.65 3.25 -4.39
C ALA A 117 8.03 3.33 -2.98
N ARG A 118 7.96 4.53 -2.38
CA ARG A 118 7.27 4.70 -1.11
C ARG A 118 5.78 4.84 -1.34
N LEU A 119 5.04 3.98 -0.67
CA LEU A 119 3.59 3.92 -0.65
C LEU A 119 3.04 4.91 0.39
N SER A 120 2.14 5.76 -0.09
CA SER A 120 1.23 6.53 0.74
C SER A 120 -0.22 6.14 0.42
N VAL A 121 -1.00 5.83 1.45
CA VAL A 121 -2.42 5.47 1.35
C VAL A 121 -3.22 6.45 2.18
N GLN A 122 -4.08 7.22 1.53
CA GLN A 122 -4.97 8.16 2.19
C GLN A 122 -6.40 7.61 2.20
N ALA A 123 -6.95 7.42 3.40
CA ALA A 123 -8.36 7.07 3.59
C ALA A 123 -9.29 8.15 3.03
N MET A 124 -10.33 7.70 2.33
CA MET A 124 -11.36 8.54 1.72
C MET A 124 -12.73 8.10 2.19
N GLU A 125 -13.65 9.05 2.33
CA GLU A 125 -15.03 8.78 2.75
C GLU A 125 -15.77 7.89 1.74
N SER A 126 -15.48 8.07 0.44
CA SER A 126 -16.06 7.25 -0.63
C SER A 126 -15.17 7.27 -1.88
N MET A 127 -15.46 6.35 -2.81
CA MET A 127 -14.80 6.35 -4.13
C MET A 127 -15.09 7.64 -4.92
N ALA A 128 -16.28 8.22 -4.77
CA ALA A 128 -16.61 9.48 -5.43
C ALA A 128 -15.73 10.64 -4.93
N VAL A 129 -15.54 10.72 -3.60
CA VAL A 129 -14.64 11.70 -2.97
C VAL A 129 -13.20 11.46 -3.42
N CYS A 130 -12.75 10.20 -3.45
CA CYS A 130 -11.42 9.87 -3.95
C CYS A 130 -11.22 10.38 -5.39
N MET A 131 -12.15 10.06 -6.30
CA MET A 131 -12.04 10.48 -7.70
C MET A 131 -12.07 12.02 -7.85
N GLY A 132 -12.83 12.72 -7.00
CA GLY A 132 -12.80 14.17 -6.93
C GLY A 132 -11.41 14.71 -6.54
N ARG A 133 -10.82 14.14 -5.50
CA ARG A 133 -9.46 14.49 -5.03
C ARG A 133 -8.39 14.16 -6.08
N TYR A 134 -8.47 12.99 -6.71
CA TYR A 134 -7.54 12.53 -7.73
C TYR A 134 -7.47 13.47 -8.95
N ARG A 135 -8.63 13.96 -9.42
CA ARG A 135 -8.72 14.81 -10.62
C ARG A 135 -8.04 16.18 -10.47
N VAL A 136 -7.90 16.66 -9.25
CA VAL A 136 -7.27 17.97 -8.96
C VAL A 136 -5.80 17.86 -8.57
N LEU A 137 -5.22 16.65 -8.58
CA LEU A 137 -3.80 16.45 -8.35
C LEU A 137 -2.97 17.02 -9.51
N PRO A 138 -1.75 17.52 -9.25
CA PRO A 138 -0.76 17.79 -10.29
C PRO A 138 -0.53 16.56 -11.17
N ALA A 139 -0.29 16.75 -12.47
CA ALA A 139 -0.22 15.66 -13.44
C ALA A 139 0.83 14.59 -13.10
N ASP A 140 1.99 15.01 -12.57
CA ASP A 140 3.07 14.11 -12.14
C ASP A 140 2.67 13.28 -10.90
N VAL A 141 1.91 13.87 -9.98
CA VAL A 141 1.37 13.18 -8.81
C VAL A 141 0.25 12.23 -9.23
N GLN A 142 -0.62 12.69 -10.12
CA GLN A 142 -1.73 11.93 -10.66
C GLN A 142 -1.25 10.66 -11.39
N ALA A 143 -0.19 10.76 -12.21
CA ALA A 143 0.40 9.63 -12.95
C ALA A 143 0.92 8.49 -12.03
N ARG A 144 1.15 8.79 -10.75
CA ARG A 144 1.64 7.88 -9.72
C ARG A 144 0.61 7.59 -8.63
N SER A 145 -0.62 8.02 -8.85
CA SER A 145 -1.72 7.85 -7.91
C SER A 145 -2.88 7.12 -8.58
N HIS A 146 -3.72 6.48 -7.79
CA HIS A 146 -5.00 5.94 -8.25
C HIS A 146 -5.98 5.81 -7.09
N CYS A 147 -7.27 5.76 -7.42
CA CYS A 147 -8.32 5.45 -6.45
C CYS A 147 -8.65 3.97 -6.49
N ALA A 148 -8.76 3.34 -5.32
CA ALA A 148 -9.17 1.95 -5.21
C ALA A 148 -9.99 1.71 -3.94
N LYS A 149 -10.75 0.62 -3.94
CA LYS A 149 -11.24 0.02 -2.70
C LYS A 149 -10.23 -0.99 -2.17
N GLY A 150 -9.91 -0.92 -0.89
CA GLY A 150 -9.08 -1.88 -0.17
C GLY A 150 -9.88 -2.73 0.80
N SER A 151 -9.35 -3.92 1.11
CA SER A 151 -9.91 -4.81 2.13
C SER A 151 -9.30 -4.62 3.53
N GLN A 152 -8.15 -3.96 3.60
CA GLN A 152 -7.40 -3.70 4.83
C GLN A 152 -7.64 -2.26 5.30
N GLN A 153 -7.66 -2.03 6.62
CA GLN A 153 -7.52 -0.67 7.15
C GLN A 153 -6.07 -0.22 7.08
N VAL A 154 -5.87 1.06 6.77
CA VAL A 154 -4.56 1.71 6.78
C VAL A 154 -4.62 2.92 7.70
N ARG A 155 -3.67 2.99 8.63
CA ARG A 155 -3.55 4.05 9.66
C ARG A 155 -2.24 4.83 9.51
#